data_AF-A0AA88JEE8-F1
#
_entry.id   AF-A0AA88JEE8-F1
#
_cell.length_a   1.000
_cell.length_b   1.000
_cell.length_c   1.000
_cell.angle_alpha   90.00
_cell.angle_beta   90.00
_cell.angle_gamma   90.00
#
_symmetry.space_group_name_H-M   'P 1'
#
loop_
_entity.id
_entity.type
_entity.pdbx_description
1 polymer ?
#
loop_
_entity_poly.entity_id
_entity_poly.type
_entity_poly.pdbx_seq_one_letter_code
_entity_poly.pdbx_strand_id
1 'polypeptide(L)'
;MAATAASEVLDGPVLSLINKRLRALRKKLNRIIQMEESISQGKPINKEQEEVLRSKPGVSALIDELEKLRQPLSEAVAEEVNLAVQRHQVSSLSGGADHQDRPEEAVAAASPEPDSREAEVEDLLNLLYFGSLFDVKPQSDFTSTMLTRTHERGCCLTYDYVTDDATDLLGERDLELISKLGGLLISRPVDSSLSHKNALQRCLEHARLWLSNSDQLIEPNANITYSGLRERLDKIMSSDYFTTTPEMKAPVEVAAAAAAGNYAPFQVPIYSSVSSVQVEGSVSHFQQV
;
A
#
# COMPACT_ATOMS: atom_id res chain seq x y z
N MET A 1 -38.56 8.57 -12.94
CA MET A 1 -37.11 8.83 -12.98
C MET A 1 -36.52 9.36 -11.66
N ALA A 2 -37.32 9.88 -10.71
CA ALA A 2 -36.78 10.40 -9.43
C ALA A 2 -36.54 9.34 -8.34
N ALA A 3 -37.33 8.27 -8.30
CA ALA A 3 -37.23 7.24 -7.25
C ALA A 3 -35.97 6.35 -7.35
N THR A 4 -35.36 6.25 -8.53
CA THR A 4 -34.18 5.39 -8.76
C THR A 4 -32.89 6.01 -8.25
N ALA A 5 -32.80 7.34 -8.20
CA ALA A 5 -31.62 8.06 -7.73
C ALA A 5 -31.51 8.05 -6.19
N ALA A 6 -32.65 8.07 -5.47
CA ALA A 6 -32.66 8.02 -4.01
C ALA A 6 -32.25 6.64 -3.46
N SER A 7 -32.58 5.55 -4.17
CA SER A 7 -32.22 4.19 -3.76
C SER A 7 -30.73 3.86 -3.99
N GLU A 8 -30.05 4.54 -4.92
CA GLU A 8 -28.61 4.36 -5.14
C GLU A 8 -27.74 4.90 -3.99
N VAL A 9 -28.27 5.81 -3.17
CA VAL A 9 -27.58 6.36 -1.99
C VAL A 9 -27.67 5.42 -0.79
N LEU A 10 -28.70 4.56 -0.71
CA LEU A 10 -28.92 3.63 0.40
C LEU A 10 -28.14 2.32 0.27
N ASP A 11 -27.89 1.87 -0.95
CA ASP A 11 -27.34 0.54 -1.25
C ASP A 11 -25.80 0.46 -1.09
N GLY A 12 -25.11 1.57 -0.81
CA GLY A 12 -23.65 1.60 -0.70
C GLY A 12 -22.90 1.31 -2.02
N PRO A 13 -21.57 1.48 -2.07
CA PRO A 13 -20.81 1.42 -3.32
C PRO A 13 -20.89 0.06 -4.03
N VAL A 14 -20.87 -1.03 -3.28
CA VAL A 14 -20.83 -2.41 -3.81
C VAL A 14 -22.16 -2.79 -4.46
N LEU A 15 -23.30 -2.62 -3.78
CA LEU A 15 -24.61 -2.94 -4.37
C LEU A 15 -24.95 -1.96 -5.49
N SER A 16 -24.51 -0.70 -5.43
CA SER A 16 -24.65 0.25 -6.53
C SER A 16 -23.99 -0.25 -7.83
N LEU A 17 -22.77 -0.78 -7.73
CA LEU A 17 -22.07 -1.40 -8.87
C LEU A 17 -22.83 -2.60 -9.44
N ILE A 18 -23.34 -3.48 -8.56
CA ILE A 18 -24.11 -4.67 -8.94
C ILE A 18 -25.42 -4.27 -9.62
N ASN A 19 -26.16 -3.31 -9.05
CA ASN A 19 -27.39 -2.78 -9.63
C ASN A 19 -27.15 -2.16 -11.01
N LYS A 20 -26.03 -1.45 -11.19
CA LYS A 20 -25.64 -0.87 -12.49
C LYS A 20 -25.33 -1.97 -13.52
N ARG A 21 -24.60 -3.01 -13.13
CA ARG A 21 -24.33 -4.19 -13.98
C ARG A 21 -25.61 -4.93 -14.35
N LEU A 22 -26.50 -5.18 -13.39
CA LEU A 22 -27.81 -5.81 -13.62
C LEU A 22 -28.67 -4.99 -14.59
N ARG A 23 -28.73 -3.66 -14.43
CA ARG A 23 -29.44 -2.77 -15.37
C ARG A 23 -28.91 -2.90 -16.80
N ALA A 24 -27.59 -2.91 -16.97
CA ALA A 24 -26.97 -3.07 -18.29
C ALA A 24 -27.27 -4.44 -18.93
N LEU A 25 -27.16 -5.51 -18.15
CA LEU A 25 -27.45 -6.88 -18.61
C LEU A 25 -28.93 -7.07 -18.96
N ARG A 26 -29.86 -6.59 -18.12
CA ARG A 26 -31.30 -6.61 -18.42
C ARG A 26 -31.63 -5.83 -19.68
N LYS A 27 -30.97 -4.68 -19.91
CA LYS A 27 -31.12 -3.92 -21.17
C LYS A 27 -30.61 -4.73 -22.37
N LYS A 28 -29.50 -5.44 -22.24
CA LYS A 28 -28.98 -6.34 -23.29
C LYS A 28 -29.92 -7.53 -23.54
N LEU A 29 -30.47 -8.15 -22.49
CA LEU A 29 -31.44 -9.23 -22.60
C LEU A 29 -32.72 -8.77 -23.31
N ASN A 30 -33.26 -7.59 -22.95
CA ASN A 30 -34.42 -7.01 -23.62
C ASN A 30 -34.15 -6.75 -25.12
N ARG A 31 -32.94 -6.29 -25.48
CA ARG A 31 -32.55 -6.12 -26.89
C ARG A 31 -32.50 -7.47 -27.62
N ILE A 32 -31.98 -8.51 -26.98
CA ILE A 32 -31.96 -9.87 -27.52
C ILE A 32 -33.39 -10.37 -27.79
N ILE A 33 -34.30 -10.22 -26.83
CA ILE A 33 -35.70 -10.64 -26.96
C ILE A 33 -36.39 -9.92 -28.14
N GLN A 34 -36.19 -8.60 -28.27
CA GLN A 34 -36.74 -7.81 -29.39
C GLN A 34 -36.19 -8.25 -30.76
N MET A 35 -34.93 -8.68 -30.80
CA MET A 35 -34.34 -9.23 -32.03
C MET A 35 -34.92 -10.61 -32.36
N GLU A 36 -35.10 -11.49 -31.38
CA GLU A 36 -35.75 -12.80 -31.57
C GLU A 36 -37.17 -12.66 -32.11
N GLU A 37 -37.94 -11.70 -31.60
CA GLU A 37 -39.28 -11.38 -32.10
C GLU A 37 -39.25 -10.89 -33.56
N SER A 38 -38.32 -9.97 -33.87
CA SER A 38 -38.11 -9.49 -35.24
C SER A 38 -37.72 -10.60 -36.23
N ILE A 39 -36.95 -11.60 -35.78
CA ILE A 39 -36.57 -12.77 -36.56
C ILE A 39 -37.77 -13.70 -36.77
N SER A 40 -38.59 -13.88 -35.74
CA SER A 40 -39.83 -14.65 -35.82
C SER A 40 -40.83 -14.04 -36.82
N GLN A 41 -40.74 -12.72 -37.05
CA GLN A 41 -41.48 -11.98 -38.08
C GLN A 41 -40.84 -12.05 -39.48
N GLY A 42 -39.73 -12.80 -39.66
CA GLY A 42 -39.09 -13.04 -40.95
C GLY A 42 -38.02 -12.03 -41.36
N LYS A 43 -37.53 -11.16 -40.47
CA LYS A 43 -36.44 -10.24 -40.81
C LYS A 43 -35.11 -10.98 -40.94
N PRO A 44 -34.32 -10.72 -42.01
CA PRO A 44 -32.98 -11.30 -42.15
C PRO A 44 -32.01 -10.73 -41.11
N ILE A 45 -31.08 -11.55 -40.63
CA ILE A 45 -30.08 -11.16 -39.63
C ILE A 45 -28.70 -10.99 -40.26
N ASN A 46 -27.89 -10.10 -39.68
CA ASN A 46 -26.48 -9.98 -39.99
C ASN A 46 -25.61 -10.78 -38.98
N LYS A 47 -24.30 -10.89 -39.27
CA LYS A 47 -23.35 -11.65 -38.45
C LYS A 47 -23.20 -11.10 -37.01
N GLU A 48 -23.27 -9.78 -36.84
CA GLU A 48 -23.20 -9.14 -35.52
C GLU A 48 -24.42 -9.45 -34.66
N GLN A 49 -25.62 -9.47 -35.26
CA GLN A 49 -26.86 -9.85 -34.60
C GLN A 49 -26.83 -11.32 -34.16
N GLU A 50 -26.27 -12.20 -34.98
CA GLU A 50 -26.09 -13.61 -34.62
C GLU A 50 -25.20 -13.79 -33.38
N GLU A 51 -24.09 -13.04 -33.29
CA GLU A 51 -23.22 -13.05 -32.10
C GLU A 51 -23.93 -12.53 -30.85
N VAL A 52 -24.75 -11.48 -30.99
CA VAL A 52 -25.53 -10.93 -29.87
C VAL A 52 -26.57 -11.95 -29.39
N LEU A 53 -27.25 -12.67 -30.29
CA LEU A 53 -28.19 -13.74 -29.95
C LEU A 53 -27.49 -14.93 -29.27
N ARG A 54 -26.31 -15.32 -29.78
CA ARG A 54 -25.49 -16.38 -29.18
C ARG A 54 -25.09 -16.07 -27.73
N SER A 55 -25.01 -14.78 -27.37
CA SER A 55 -24.70 -14.36 -26.00
C SER A 55 -25.87 -14.48 -25.00
N LYS A 56 -27.09 -14.82 -25.44
CA LYS A 56 -28.29 -14.90 -24.59
C LYS A 56 -28.16 -15.82 -23.37
N PRO A 57 -27.65 -17.07 -23.48
CA PRO A 57 -27.52 -17.95 -22.32
C PRO A 57 -26.56 -17.37 -21.27
N GLY A 58 -25.42 -16.81 -21.72
CA GLY A 58 -24.45 -16.17 -20.83
C GLY A 58 -24.99 -14.91 -20.16
N VAL A 59 -25.72 -14.06 -20.89
CA VAL A 59 -26.37 -12.87 -20.31
C VAL A 59 -27.40 -13.26 -19.25
N SER A 60 -28.17 -14.33 -19.49
CA SER A 60 -29.18 -14.81 -18.54
C SER A 60 -28.51 -15.40 -17.28
N ALA A 61 -27.49 -16.24 -17.45
CA ALA A 61 -26.72 -16.79 -16.33
C ALA A 61 -26.08 -15.69 -15.47
N LEU A 62 -25.48 -14.67 -16.09
CA LEU A 62 -24.89 -13.54 -15.37
C LEU A 62 -25.92 -12.71 -14.59
N ILE A 63 -27.16 -12.59 -15.11
CA ILE A 63 -28.25 -11.93 -14.37
C ILE A 63 -28.58 -12.77 -13.13
N ASP A 64 -28.81 -14.07 -13.30
CA ASP A 64 -29.17 -14.97 -12.20
C ASP A 64 -28.09 -15.02 -11.10
N GLU A 65 -26.81 -15.06 -11.49
CA GLU A 65 -25.68 -15.04 -10.56
C GLU A 65 -25.62 -13.73 -9.77
N LEU A 66 -25.73 -12.58 -10.44
CA LEU A 66 -25.69 -11.28 -9.78
C LEU A 66 -26.91 -11.04 -8.89
N GLU A 67 -28.07 -11.59 -9.24
CA GLU A 67 -29.27 -11.55 -8.39
C GLU A 67 -29.08 -12.41 -7.12
N LYS A 68 -28.49 -13.60 -7.26
CA LYS A 68 -28.17 -14.48 -6.12
C LYS A 68 -27.12 -13.87 -5.18
N LEU A 69 -26.14 -13.15 -5.71
CA LEU A 69 -25.09 -12.50 -4.92
C LEU A 69 -25.56 -11.24 -4.19
N ARG A 70 -26.68 -10.63 -4.62
CA ARG A 70 -27.15 -9.35 -4.05
C ARG A 70 -27.48 -9.45 -2.57
N GLN A 71 -28.22 -10.49 -2.17
CA GLN A 71 -28.65 -10.66 -0.78
C GLN A 71 -27.48 -11.02 0.16
N PRO A 72 -26.61 -12.01 -0.14
CA PRO A 72 -25.46 -12.33 0.70
C PRO A 72 -24.51 -11.14 0.90
N LEU A 73 -24.29 -10.32 -0.12
CA LEU A 73 -23.45 -9.14 0.00
C LEU A 73 -24.09 -8.05 0.87
N SER A 74 -25.40 -7.85 0.74
CA SER A 74 -26.14 -6.93 1.62
C SER A 74 -26.09 -7.37 3.09
N GLU A 75 -26.23 -8.67 3.34
CA GLU A 75 -26.17 -9.25 4.69
C GLU A 75 -24.77 -9.14 5.28
N ALA A 76 -23.73 -9.49 4.52
CA ALA A 76 -22.34 -9.37 4.96
C ALA A 76 -21.97 -7.92 5.33
N VAL A 77 -22.39 -6.95 4.52
CA VAL A 77 -22.16 -5.52 4.82
C VAL A 77 -22.92 -5.09 6.08
N ALA A 78 -24.16 -5.52 6.25
CA ALA A 78 -24.93 -5.21 7.45
C ALA A 78 -24.32 -5.85 8.71
N GLU A 79 -23.80 -7.07 8.61
CA GLU A 79 -23.10 -7.77 9.68
C GLU A 79 -21.80 -7.04 10.06
N GLU A 80 -20.98 -6.65 9.09
CA GLU A 80 -19.74 -5.91 9.33
C GLU A 80 -20.01 -4.55 10.03
N VAL A 81 -21.04 -3.83 9.58
CA VAL A 81 -21.47 -2.58 10.20
C VAL A 81 -21.96 -2.82 11.63
N ASN A 82 -22.75 -3.86 11.88
CA ASN A 82 -23.22 -4.21 13.21
C ASN A 82 -22.07 -4.60 14.15
N LEU A 83 -21.10 -5.38 13.68
CA LEU A 83 -19.90 -5.75 14.44
C LEU A 83 -19.06 -4.51 14.77
N ALA A 84 -18.91 -3.57 13.83
CA ALA A 84 -18.22 -2.32 14.07
C ALA A 84 -18.92 -1.46 15.14
N VAL A 85 -20.26 -1.36 15.08
CA VAL A 85 -21.06 -0.64 16.08
C VAL A 85 -20.98 -1.30 17.45
N GLN A 86 -21.08 -2.64 17.53
CA GLN A 86 -20.95 -3.38 18.79
C GLN A 86 -19.56 -3.21 19.42
N ARG A 87 -18.48 -3.32 18.63
CA ARG A 87 -17.11 -3.06 19.12
C ARG A 87 -16.99 -1.65 19.72
N HIS A 88 -17.61 -0.66 19.07
CA HIS A 88 -17.59 0.72 19.56
C HIS A 88 -18.38 0.92 20.86
N GLN A 89 -19.51 0.21 21.02
CA GLN A 89 -20.31 0.25 22.25
C GLN A 89 -19.63 -0.48 23.42
N VAL A 90 -19.01 -1.62 23.18
CA VAL A 90 -18.29 -2.38 24.23
C VAL A 90 -17.09 -1.59 24.75
N SER A 91 -16.29 -0.96 23.88
CA SER A 91 -15.21 -0.04 24.29
C SER A 91 -15.71 1.17 25.08
N SER A 92 -16.96 1.59 24.89
CA SER A 92 -17.55 2.74 25.61
C SER A 92 -18.12 2.37 26.99
N LEU A 93 -18.45 1.09 27.22
CA LEU A 93 -19.01 0.60 28.47
C LEU A 93 -17.96 0.01 29.43
N SER A 94 -16.78 -0.38 28.92
CA SER A 94 -15.66 -0.86 29.74
C SER A 94 -14.76 0.25 30.31
N GLY A 95 -15.08 1.52 30.07
CA GLY A 95 -14.31 2.69 30.54
C GLY A 95 -14.82 3.32 31.85
N GLY A 96 -15.75 2.69 32.57
CA GLY A 96 -16.46 3.29 33.69
C GLY A 96 -16.53 2.41 34.94
N ALA A 97 -15.40 2.05 35.54
CA ALA A 97 -15.31 1.62 36.94
C ALA A 97 -13.84 1.58 37.39
N ASP A 98 -13.36 2.67 38.00
CA ASP A 98 -12.66 2.61 39.30
C ASP A 98 -12.23 4.03 39.71
N HIS A 99 -12.92 4.56 40.71
CA HIS A 99 -12.50 5.76 41.43
C HIS A 99 -12.83 5.58 42.92
N GLN A 100 -11.79 5.27 43.72
CA GLN A 100 -11.53 5.54 45.15
C GLN A 100 -10.63 4.40 45.65
N ASP A 101 -9.44 4.61 46.23
CA ASP A 101 -9.02 5.64 47.17
C ASP A 101 -7.49 5.72 47.23
N ARG A 102 -6.97 6.78 47.86
CA ARG A 102 -5.61 6.98 48.47
C ARG A 102 -4.55 7.75 47.64
N PRO A 103 -3.62 8.44 48.32
CA PRO A 103 -3.75 9.82 48.76
C PRO A 103 -2.84 10.77 47.97
N GLU A 104 -3.14 12.07 48.08
CA GLU A 104 -2.34 13.18 47.55
C GLU A 104 -0.85 13.07 47.94
N GLU A 105 0.01 12.79 46.97
CA GLU A 105 1.40 13.22 46.98
C GLU A 105 1.67 14.01 45.70
N ALA A 106 1.96 15.29 45.90
CA ALA A 106 2.39 16.20 44.87
C ALA A 106 3.74 15.74 44.30
N VAL A 107 3.71 15.02 43.19
CA VAL A 107 4.88 14.85 42.31
C VAL A 107 4.74 15.82 41.16
N ALA A 108 5.63 16.82 41.20
CA ALA A 108 5.80 17.85 40.20
C ALA A 108 5.83 17.23 38.79
N ALA A 109 4.98 17.75 37.91
CA ALA A 109 5.07 17.52 36.48
C ALA A 109 6.42 18.07 35.99
N ALA A 110 7.41 17.18 35.86
CA ALA A 110 8.53 17.44 34.98
C ALA A 110 7.96 17.49 33.57
N SER A 111 7.80 18.71 33.04
CA SER A 111 7.59 18.88 31.60
C SER A 111 8.75 18.17 30.89
N PRO A 112 8.51 17.32 29.87
CA PRO A 112 9.60 16.69 29.15
C PRO A 112 10.55 17.79 28.67
N GLU A 113 11.83 17.63 29.00
CA GLU A 113 12.89 18.53 28.57
C GLU A 113 12.81 18.69 27.04
N PRO A 114 13.08 19.89 26.50
CA PRO A 114 12.94 20.16 25.06
C PRO A 114 13.62 19.07 24.21
N ASP A 115 14.82 18.66 24.63
CA ASP A 115 15.66 17.62 23.98
C ASP A 115 14.90 16.29 23.73
N SER A 116 14.01 15.90 24.63
CA SER A 116 13.20 14.69 24.48
C SER A 116 12.14 14.82 23.38
N ARG A 117 11.58 16.02 23.18
CA ARG A 117 10.58 16.27 22.13
C ARG A 117 11.23 16.36 20.77
N GLU A 118 12.42 16.97 20.70
CA GLU A 118 13.19 16.99 19.46
C GLU A 118 13.56 15.57 19.00
N ALA A 119 13.99 14.70 19.92
CA ALA A 119 14.26 13.30 19.63
C ALA A 119 13.02 12.52 19.15
N GLU A 120 11.86 12.69 19.80
CA GLU A 120 10.61 12.06 19.37
C GLU A 120 10.17 12.51 17.96
N VAL A 121 10.39 13.78 17.62
CA VAL A 121 10.09 14.33 16.29
C VAL A 121 11.04 13.76 15.24
N GLU A 122 12.35 13.73 15.53
CA GLU A 122 13.36 13.14 14.65
C GLU A 122 13.05 11.66 14.35
N ASP A 123 12.72 10.91 15.39
CA ASP A 123 12.39 9.49 15.31
C ASP A 123 11.16 9.21 14.43
N LEU A 124 10.07 9.95 14.65
CA LEU A 124 8.89 9.86 13.79
C LEU A 124 9.18 10.32 12.36
N LEU A 125 10.01 11.34 12.17
CA LEU A 125 10.40 11.82 10.84
C LEU A 125 11.23 10.79 10.09
N ASN A 126 12.15 10.09 10.75
CA ASN A 126 12.94 9.02 10.16
C ASN A 126 12.03 7.90 9.63
N LEU A 127 11.08 7.44 10.45
CA LEU A 127 10.10 6.44 10.03
C LEU A 127 9.25 6.94 8.86
N LEU A 128 8.78 8.18 8.88
CA LEU A 128 7.98 8.75 7.79
C LEU A 128 8.78 8.93 6.49
N TYR A 129 10.05 9.34 6.61
CA TYR A 129 10.96 9.53 5.48
C TYR A 129 11.17 8.19 4.76
N PHE A 130 11.64 7.17 5.48
CA PHE A 130 11.87 5.85 4.90
C PHE A 130 10.57 5.15 4.49
N GLY A 131 9.49 5.31 5.27
CA GLY A 131 8.19 4.77 4.93
C GLY A 131 7.66 5.30 3.59
N SER A 132 7.87 6.60 3.33
CA SER A 132 7.50 7.23 2.06
C SER A 132 8.46 6.87 0.92
N LEU A 133 9.76 6.74 1.23
CA LEU A 133 10.81 6.36 0.27
C LEU A 133 10.58 4.94 -0.27
N PHE A 134 10.16 4.01 0.59
CA PHE A 134 9.95 2.61 0.23
C PHE A 134 8.54 2.28 -0.28
N ASP A 135 7.62 3.26 -0.32
CA ASP A 135 6.24 3.08 -0.80
C ASP A 135 6.16 2.95 -2.33
N VAL A 136 6.35 1.74 -2.85
CA VAL A 136 6.19 1.46 -4.28
C VAL A 136 4.72 1.15 -4.57
N LYS A 137 3.95 2.17 -4.97
CA LYS A 137 2.58 1.99 -5.44
C LYS A 137 2.54 1.73 -6.95
N PRO A 138 1.93 0.62 -7.42
CA PRO A 138 1.78 0.35 -8.86
C PRO A 138 0.80 1.32 -9.54
N GLN A 139 0.02 2.08 -8.76
CA GLN A 139 -0.98 3.05 -9.23
C GLN A 139 -0.48 4.51 -9.23
N SER A 140 0.80 4.75 -8.92
CA SER A 140 1.40 6.08 -9.02
C SER A 140 1.51 6.49 -10.50
N ASP A 141 0.83 7.58 -10.90
CA ASP A 141 0.84 8.13 -12.26
C ASP A 141 2.23 8.60 -12.76
N PHE A 142 3.26 8.54 -11.91
CA PHE A 142 4.61 8.98 -12.25
C PHE A 142 5.61 7.81 -12.21
N THR A 143 5.79 7.17 -13.38
CA THR A 143 6.72 6.04 -13.60
C THR A 143 8.13 6.32 -13.06
N SER A 144 8.59 7.57 -13.15
CA SER A 144 9.92 7.97 -12.64
C SER A 144 10.01 7.89 -11.11
N THR A 145 8.96 8.25 -10.36
CA THR A 145 8.95 8.11 -8.89
C THR A 145 8.94 6.65 -8.50
N MET A 146 8.15 5.82 -9.20
CA MET A 146 8.16 4.37 -8.96
C MET A 146 9.55 3.78 -9.21
N LEU A 147 10.20 4.14 -10.33
CA LEU A 147 11.52 3.65 -10.70
C LEU A 147 12.58 4.04 -9.67
N THR A 148 12.57 5.30 -9.20
CA THR A 148 13.45 5.77 -8.13
C THR A 148 13.20 4.99 -6.85
N ARG A 149 11.95 4.82 -6.41
CA ARG A 149 11.65 4.06 -5.18
C ARG A 149 12.05 2.59 -5.26
N THR A 150 11.83 1.93 -6.41
CA THR A 150 12.30 0.56 -6.63
C THR A 150 13.82 0.47 -6.57
N HIS A 151 14.53 1.45 -7.15
CA HIS A 151 15.98 1.54 -7.08
C HIS A 151 16.47 1.73 -5.63
N GLU A 152 15.85 2.64 -4.88
CA GLU A 152 16.17 2.89 -3.46
C GLU A 152 16.02 1.63 -2.60
N ARG A 153 14.92 0.87 -2.79
CA ARG A 153 14.74 -0.42 -2.10
C ARG A 153 15.87 -1.39 -2.41
N GLY A 154 16.20 -1.55 -3.69
CA GLY A 154 17.30 -2.42 -4.14
C GLY A 154 18.64 -2.00 -3.53
N CYS A 155 18.95 -0.71 -3.55
CA CYS A 155 20.16 -0.16 -2.93
C CYS A 155 20.22 -0.46 -1.43
N CYS A 156 19.17 -0.15 -0.68
CA CYS A 156 19.10 -0.39 0.75
C CYS A 156 19.43 -1.85 1.11
N LEU A 157 18.84 -2.82 0.39
CA LEU A 157 19.12 -4.24 0.62
C LEU A 157 20.57 -4.62 0.27
N THR A 158 21.16 -4.06 -0.79
CA THR A 158 22.54 -4.39 -1.19
C THR A 158 23.61 -3.98 -0.17
N TYR A 159 23.40 -2.88 0.55
CA TYR A 159 24.34 -2.44 1.59
C TYR A 159 24.32 -3.35 2.83
N ASP A 160 23.22 -4.05 3.08
CA ASP A 160 23.11 -4.95 4.23
C ASP A 160 23.96 -6.23 4.09
N TYR A 161 24.19 -6.68 2.85
CA TYR A 161 25.01 -7.87 2.53
C TYR A 161 26.50 -7.72 2.84
N VAL A 162 26.97 -6.52 3.20
CA VAL A 162 28.40 -6.25 3.45
C VAL A 162 28.79 -6.54 4.91
N THR A 163 27.83 -6.93 5.76
CA THR A 163 28.06 -7.22 7.19
C THR A 163 28.14 -8.74 7.46
N ASP A 164 29.05 -9.16 8.35
CA ASP A 164 29.43 -10.57 8.59
C ASP A 164 28.33 -11.48 9.21
N ASP A 165 27.17 -10.93 9.62
CA ASP A 165 26.07 -11.68 10.25
C ASP A 165 24.94 -12.02 9.25
N ALA A 166 25.16 -13.08 8.48
CA ALA A 166 24.26 -13.51 7.39
C ALA A 166 22.87 -14.04 7.83
N THR A 167 22.57 -14.11 9.14
CA THR A 167 21.31 -14.70 9.65
C THR A 167 20.18 -13.68 9.87
N ASP A 168 20.50 -12.39 9.96
CA ASP A 168 19.53 -11.33 10.28
C ASP A 168 19.52 -10.21 9.22
N LEU A 169 19.52 -10.59 7.95
CA LEU A 169 19.57 -9.65 6.84
C LEU A 169 18.21 -8.97 6.62
N LEU A 170 18.25 -7.69 6.23
CA LEU A 170 17.10 -6.94 5.76
C LEU A 170 16.52 -7.61 4.52
N GLY A 171 15.20 -7.79 4.54
CA GLY A 171 14.44 -8.31 3.40
C GLY A 171 13.48 -7.28 2.81
N GLU A 172 12.99 -7.58 1.61
CA GLU A 172 11.93 -6.81 0.95
C GLU A 172 10.69 -6.61 1.84
N ARG A 173 10.39 -7.63 2.67
CA ARG A 173 9.28 -7.60 3.62
C ARG A 173 9.46 -6.52 4.68
N ASP A 174 10.68 -6.30 5.16
CA ASP A 174 10.95 -5.29 6.18
C ASP A 174 10.70 -3.89 5.61
N LEU A 175 11.17 -3.63 4.39
CA LEU A 175 10.92 -2.35 3.70
C LEU A 175 9.44 -2.14 3.40
N GLU A 176 8.70 -3.21 3.08
CA GLU A 176 7.24 -3.17 2.88
C GLU A 176 6.50 -2.86 4.19
N LEU A 177 6.95 -3.42 5.32
CA LEU A 177 6.39 -3.16 6.65
C LEU A 177 6.71 -1.73 7.14
N ILE A 178 7.93 -1.22 6.89
CA ILE A 178 8.30 0.18 7.15
C ILE A 178 7.39 1.12 6.37
N SER A 179 7.19 0.86 5.07
CA SER A 179 6.28 1.64 4.23
C SER A 179 4.84 1.60 4.72
N LYS A 180 4.36 0.41 5.10
CA LYS A 180 3.00 0.22 5.61
C LYS A 180 2.78 0.97 6.92
N LEU A 181 3.71 0.88 7.88
CA LEU A 181 3.63 1.61 9.14
C LEU A 181 3.70 3.13 8.91
N GLY A 182 4.58 3.61 8.02
CA GLY A 182 4.62 5.00 7.59
C GLY A 182 3.27 5.48 7.05
N GLY A 183 2.59 4.64 6.25
CA GLY A 183 1.23 4.90 5.79
C GLY A 183 0.20 5.01 6.93
N LEU A 184 0.25 4.10 7.91
CA LEU A 184 -0.65 4.10 9.07
C LEU A 184 -0.51 5.35 9.96
N LEU A 185 0.67 5.97 9.98
CA LEU A 185 0.94 7.19 10.75
C LEU A 185 0.29 8.45 10.15
N ILE A 186 0.01 8.47 8.85
CA ILE A 186 -0.45 9.69 8.15
C ILE A 186 -1.73 9.51 7.35
N SER A 187 -2.22 8.27 7.21
CA SER A 187 -3.32 7.95 6.32
C SER A 187 -4.50 7.37 7.07
N ARG A 188 -5.70 7.71 6.58
CA ARG A 188 -6.92 7.01 6.95
C ARG A 188 -6.91 5.61 6.30
N PRO A 189 -7.20 4.52 7.04
CA PRO A 189 -7.27 3.19 6.45
C PRO A 189 -8.27 3.17 5.28
N VAL A 190 -7.80 2.66 4.15
CA VAL A 190 -8.62 2.42 2.94
C VAL A 190 -9.76 1.50 3.37
N ASP A 191 -10.99 1.83 2.99
CA ASP A 191 -12.20 1.09 3.33
C ASP A 191 -12.75 1.25 4.78
N SER A 192 -12.18 2.15 5.58
CA SER A 192 -12.77 2.47 6.89
C SER A 192 -13.90 3.51 6.81
N SER A 193 -15.01 3.28 7.51
CA SER A 193 -16.07 4.29 7.72
C SER A 193 -15.72 5.32 8.81
N LEU A 194 -14.47 5.32 9.29
CA LEU A 194 -14.00 6.19 10.37
C LEU A 194 -14.11 7.67 10.00
N SER A 195 -14.51 8.52 10.95
CA SER A 195 -14.36 9.97 10.77
C SER A 195 -12.87 10.35 10.70
N HIS A 196 -12.55 11.52 10.15
CA HIS A 196 -11.16 12.03 10.17
C HIS A 196 -10.60 12.13 11.60
N LYS A 197 -11.43 12.49 12.58
CA LYS A 197 -11.05 12.53 14.00
C LYS A 197 -10.60 11.16 14.49
N ASN A 198 -11.37 10.12 14.21
CA ASN A 198 -11.06 8.76 14.66
C ASN A 198 -9.88 8.17 13.89
N ALA A 199 -9.73 8.50 12.59
CA ALA A 199 -8.56 8.13 11.82
C ALA A 199 -7.27 8.73 12.42
N LEU A 200 -7.28 10.03 12.72
CA LEU A 200 -6.15 10.70 13.38
C LEU A 200 -5.85 10.12 14.77
N GLN A 201 -6.85 9.70 15.53
CA GLN A 201 -6.63 9.01 16.81
C GLN A 201 -5.86 7.70 16.61
N ARG A 202 -6.17 6.93 15.56
CA ARG A 202 -5.41 5.70 15.23
C ARG A 202 -4.00 6.01 14.76
N CYS A 203 -3.80 7.07 13.96
CA CYS A 203 -2.47 7.53 13.60
C CYS A 203 -1.63 7.87 14.84
N LEU A 204 -2.22 8.57 15.81
CA LEU A 204 -1.58 8.89 17.09
C LEU A 204 -1.28 7.66 17.93
N GLU A 205 -2.13 6.64 17.89
CA GLU A 205 -1.91 5.36 18.57
C GLU A 205 -0.67 4.65 18.00
N HIS A 206 -0.56 4.55 16.67
CA HIS A 206 0.64 4.01 16.03
C HIS A 206 1.91 4.80 16.39
N ALA A 207 1.84 6.14 16.42
CA ALA A 207 2.97 6.98 16.80
C ALA A 207 3.42 6.71 18.25
N ARG A 208 2.47 6.56 19.18
CA ARG A 208 2.77 6.24 20.59
C ARG A 208 3.37 4.85 20.75
N LEU A 209 2.84 3.86 20.05
CA LEU A 209 3.36 2.49 20.07
C LEU A 209 4.77 2.41 19.49
N TRP A 210 5.05 3.20 18.45
CA TRP A 210 6.40 3.35 17.90
C TRP A 210 7.37 4.01 18.88
N LEU A 211 7.00 5.15 19.47
CA LEU A 211 7.86 5.90 20.39
C LEU A 211 8.10 5.16 21.72
N SER A 212 7.14 4.34 22.16
CA SER A 212 7.29 3.50 23.35
C SER A 212 8.06 2.21 23.11
N ASN A 213 8.56 1.99 21.88
CA ASN A 213 9.26 0.76 21.48
C ASN A 213 8.44 -0.51 21.83
N SER A 214 7.16 -0.52 21.48
CA SER A 214 6.21 -1.53 21.94
C SER A 214 6.41 -2.92 21.30
N ASP A 215 6.30 -3.98 22.11
CA ASP A 215 6.25 -5.37 21.66
C ASP A 215 4.87 -5.78 21.12
N GLN A 216 3.95 -4.83 20.95
CA GLN A 216 2.67 -5.10 20.31
C GLN A 216 2.85 -5.35 18.82
N LEU A 217 2.06 -6.27 18.24
CA LEU A 217 2.01 -6.47 16.79
C LEU A 217 1.43 -5.23 16.09
N ILE A 218 2.01 -4.84 14.96
CA ILE A 218 1.58 -3.66 14.19
C ILE A 218 0.14 -3.82 13.66
N GLU A 219 -0.20 -5.02 13.23
CA GLU A 219 -1.55 -5.44 12.88
C GLU A 219 -1.82 -6.84 13.43
N PRO A 220 -3.09 -7.23 13.63
CA PRO A 220 -3.44 -8.55 14.16
C PRO A 220 -2.90 -9.75 13.35
N ASN A 221 -2.61 -9.55 12.06
CA ASN A 221 -2.06 -10.53 11.13
C ASN A 221 -0.58 -10.28 10.77
N ALA A 222 0.06 -9.27 11.38
CA ALA A 222 1.47 -9.02 11.19
C ALA A 222 2.30 -10.01 12.01
N ASN A 223 3.44 -10.43 11.47
CA ASN A 223 4.39 -11.29 12.18
C ASN A 223 5.50 -10.47 12.88
N ILE A 224 5.33 -9.15 12.99
CA ILE A 224 6.33 -8.24 13.55
C ILE A 224 5.70 -7.27 14.56
N THR A 225 6.48 -6.92 15.58
CA THR A 225 6.13 -5.92 16.60
C THR A 225 6.61 -4.52 16.18
N TYR A 226 6.20 -3.46 16.90
CA TYR A 226 6.77 -2.13 16.67
C TYR A 226 8.26 -2.11 16.99
N SER A 227 8.66 -2.75 18.10
CA SER A 227 10.06 -2.90 18.50
C SER A 227 10.90 -3.62 17.45
N GLY A 228 10.41 -4.77 16.96
CA GLY A 228 11.12 -5.53 15.93
C GLY A 228 11.24 -4.78 14.61
N LEU A 229 10.23 -4.00 14.22
CA LEU A 229 10.32 -3.17 13.01
C LEU A 229 11.26 -1.96 13.21
N ARG A 230 11.32 -1.41 14.43
CA ARG A 230 12.27 -0.36 14.79
C ARG A 230 13.70 -0.86 14.66
N GLU A 231 14.02 -2.06 15.14
CA GLU A 231 15.34 -2.67 14.96
C GLU A 231 15.75 -2.73 13.48
N ARG A 232 14.80 -3.02 12.57
CA ARG A 232 15.05 -2.97 11.12
C ARG A 232 15.38 -1.58 10.63
N LEU A 233 14.66 -0.56 11.11
CA LEU A 233 14.94 0.83 10.74
C LEU A 233 16.28 1.31 11.31
N ASP A 234 16.60 0.95 12.55
CA ASP A 234 17.87 1.27 13.20
C ASP A 234 19.05 0.65 12.42
N LYS A 235 18.86 -0.56 11.90
CA LYS A 235 19.83 -1.21 11.01
C LYS A 235 20.06 -0.41 9.72
N ILE A 236 19.00 0.11 9.10
CA ILE A 236 19.09 0.98 7.92
C ILE A 236 19.85 2.27 8.28
N MET A 237 19.49 2.93 9.38
CA MET A 237 20.14 4.17 9.83
C MET A 237 21.61 3.97 10.21
N SER A 238 21.97 2.78 10.68
CA SER A 238 23.35 2.42 11.04
C SER A 238 24.19 1.95 9.84
N SER A 239 23.57 1.73 8.68
CA SER A 239 24.25 1.25 7.48
C SER A 239 24.83 2.39 6.65
N ASP A 240 25.85 2.09 5.85
CA ASP A 240 26.44 3.07 4.92
C ASP A 240 25.44 3.59 3.89
N TYR A 241 24.32 2.88 3.65
CA TYR A 241 23.23 3.35 2.80
C TYR A 241 22.67 4.70 3.28
N PHE A 242 22.58 4.91 4.60
CA PHE A 242 22.01 6.15 5.16
C PHE A 242 22.91 7.38 4.91
N THR A 243 24.23 7.19 4.94
CA THR A 243 25.19 8.30 4.84
C THR A 243 25.79 8.46 3.44
N THR A 244 25.65 7.47 2.56
CA THR A 244 26.21 7.52 1.21
C THR A 244 25.38 8.41 0.30
N THR A 245 26.03 9.37 -0.35
CA THR A 245 25.39 10.22 -1.37
C THR A 245 25.02 9.37 -2.60
N PRO A 246 23.74 9.31 -3.01
CA PRO A 246 23.35 8.54 -4.19
C PRO A 246 23.93 9.13 -5.48
N GLU A 247 24.60 8.31 -6.28
CA GLU A 247 24.94 8.69 -7.66
C GLU A 247 23.70 8.51 -8.56
N MET A 248 22.92 9.57 -8.73
CA MET A 248 21.78 9.53 -9.65
C MET A 248 22.28 9.51 -11.11
N LYS A 249 22.23 8.33 -11.75
CA LYS A 249 22.37 8.24 -13.21
C LYS A 249 21.20 8.95 -13.89
N ALA A 250 21.47 9.67 -14.97
CA ALA A 250 20.49 10.53 -15.61
C ALA A 250 19.22 9.75 -16.02
N PRO A 251 18.01 10.34 -15.90
CA PRO A 251 16.74 9.66 -16.18
C PRO A 251 16.65 8.98 -17.56
N VAL A 252 17.41 9.48 -18.54
CA VAL A 252 17.50 8.93 -19.89
C VAL A 252 18.15 7.55 -19.91
N GLU A 253 19.18 7.33 -19.10
CA GLU A 253 19.91 6.04 -19.04
C GLU A 253 19.10 4.97 -18.30
N VAL A 254 18.39 5.36 -17.24
CA VAL A 254 17.54 4.45 -16.46
C VAL A 254 16.28 4.07 -17.24
N ALA A 255 15.69 5.01 -18.00
CA ALA A 255 14.57 4.73 -18.91
C ALA A 255 14.99 3.84 -20.09
N ALA A 256 16.19 4.04 -20.64
CA ALA A 256 16.73 3.19 -21.70
C ALA A 256 17.02 1.75 -21.21
N ALA A 257 17.58 1.59 -20.00
CA ALA A 257 17.79 0.28 -19.40
C ALA A 257 16.47 -0.45 -19.09
N ALA A 258 15.46 0.29 -18.61
CA ALA A 258 14.12 -0.26 -18.36
C ALA A 258 13.40 -0.66 -19.67
N ALA A 259 13.56 0.11 -20.75
CA ALA A 259 13.01 -0.24 -22.06
C ALA A 259 13.74 -1.42 -22.73
N ALA A 260 15.02 -1.62 -22.40
CA ALA A 260 15.85 -2.69 -22.96
C ALA A 260 15.76 -4.03 -22.19
N GLY A 261 15.04 -4.10 -21.08
CA GLY A 261 14.89 -5.32 -20.28
C GLY A 261 16.17 -5.76 -19.54
N ASN A 262 17.21 -4.92 -19.50
CA ASN A 262 18.47 -5.21 -18.83
C ASN A 262 18.45 -4.69 -17.39
N TYR A 263 17.75 -5.41 -16.52
CA TYR A 263 17.92 -5.26 -15.07
C TYR A 263 19.17 -6.05 -14.66
N ALA A 264 20.35 -5.41 -14.71
CA ALA A 264 21.54 -5.96 -14.09
C ALA A 264 21.53 -5.60 -12.59
N PRO A 265 21.74 -6.56 -11.67
CA PRO A 265 21.92 -6.22 -10.26
C PRO A 265 23.14 -5.30 -10.12
N PHE A 266 22.99 -4.23 -9.34
CA PHE A 266 24.03 -3.24 -9.10
C PHE A 266 25.24 -3.93 -8.45
N GLN A 267 26.36 -4.00 -9.16
CA GLN A 267 27.64 -4.42 -8.60
C GLN A 267 28.32 -3.18 -8.01
N VAL A 268 28.50 -3.18 -6.69
CA VAL A 268 29.27 -2.16 -5.98
C VAL A 268 30.74 -2.27 -6.44
N PRO A 269 31.37 -1.20 -6.93
CA PRO A 269 32.79 -1.20 -7.22
C PRO A 269 33.57 -1.34 -5.90
N ILE A 270 34.17 -2.50 -5.67
CA ILE A 270 35.15 -2.68 -4.60
C ILE A 270 36.37 -1.84 -4.98
N TYR A 271 36.54 -0.68 -4.36
CA TYR A 271 37.78 0.08 -4.46
C TYR A 271 38.89 -0.69 -3.72
N SER A 272 39.54 -1.63 -4.41
CA SER A 272 40.84 -2.13 -3.99
C SER A 272 41.87 -1.04 -4.29
N SER A 273 42.19 -0.24 -3.28
CA SER A 273 43.35 0.65 -3.28
C SER A 273 44.62 -0.16 -3.48
N VAL A 274 45.09 -0.25 -4.72
CA VAL A 274 46.47 -0.60 -5.03
C VAL A 274 47.01 0.47 -5.96
N SER A 275 47.72 1.43 -5.37
CA SER A 275 48.42 2.48 -6.10
C SER A 275 49.44 1.87 -7.06
N SER A 276 49.17 1.94 -8.37
CA SER A 276 50.20 1.71 -9.38
C SER A 276 50.84 3.05 -9.76
N VAL A 277 52.05 3.24 -9.25
CA VAL A 277 53.00 4.30 -9.57
C VAL A 277 53.14 4.44 -11.10
N GLN A 278 52.98 5.67 -11.59
CA GLN A 278 53.23 6.03 -12.98
C GLN A 278 54.71 5.83 -13.31
N VAL A 279 55.00 5.04 -14.36
CA VAL A 279 56.27 5.14 -15.08
C VAL A 279 55.96 5.36 -16.55
N GLU A 280 56.50 6.49 -17.00
CA GLU A 280 56.47 7.12 -18.30
C GLU A 280 57.19 6.28 -19.36
N GLY A 281 56.66 6.22 -20.60
CA GLY A 281 57.28 5.42 -21.66
C GLY A 281 56.55 5.37 -23.00
N SER A 282 56.39 6.53 -23.64
CA SER A 282 56.53 6.80 -25.08
C SER A 282 56.44 5.69 -26.15
N VAL A 283 55.62 5.98 -27.18
CA VAL A 283 55.83 5.80 -28.65
C VAL A 283 55.17 4.60 -29.36
N SER A 284 54.08 4.94 -30.05
CA SER A 284 53.73 4.64 -31.45
C SER A 284 53.61 3.20 -31.95
N HIS A 285 52.41 2.78 -32.38
CA HIS A 285 52.23 2.34 -33.78
C HIS A 285 50.76 2.34 -34.28
N PHE A 286 50.69 2.34 -35.61
CA PHE A 286 49.62 2.68 -36.53
C PHE A 286 48.40 1.74 -36.60
N GLN A 287 47.38 2.29 -37.24
CA GLN A 287 46.06 1.78 -37.64
C GLN A 287 46.10 0.77 -38.81
N GLN A 288 45.04 -0.07 -38.87
CA GLN A 288 44.53 -0.89 -40.01
C GLN A 288 45.39 -2.11 -40.41
N VAL A 289 44.82 -3.31 -40.58
CA VAL A 289 43.59 -3.71 -41.32
C VAL A 289 42.82 -4.78 -40.57
#